data_AF-A0A966ICQ8-F1
#
_entry.id   AF-A0A966ICQ8-F1
#
_cell.length_a   1.000
_cell.length_b   1.000
_cell.length_c   1.000
_cell.angle_alpha   90.00
_cell.angle_beta   90.00
_cell.angle_gamma   90.00
#
_symmetry.space_group_name_H-M   'P 1'
#
loop_
_entity.id
_entity.type
_entity.pdbx_description
1 polymer ?
#
loop_
_entity_poly.entity_id
_entity_poly.type
_entity_poly.pdbx_seq_one_letter_code
_entity_poly.pdbx_strand_id
1 'polypeptide(L)'
;KLMSASKNADTAMIYISDHGESLGEGGLYLHGAPKFLAPEEQTKVPFLIWLGRSYQERLGVSHDCLRQYADRPASHDMLFHSVLGLLGLETLALLPELNLASNCVVKG
;
A
#
# COMPACT_ATOMS: atom_id res chain seq x y z
N LYS A 1 15.83 -17.72 -1.07
CA LYS A 1 16.75 -16.64 -1.48
C LYS A 1 16.34 -15.27 -0.90
N LEU A 2 15.08 -14.82 -1.03
CA LEU A 2 14.60 -13.62 -0.29
C LEU A 2 14.61 -13.81 1.23
N MET A 3 14.11 -14.94 1.75
CA MET A 3 14.07 -15.21 3.19
C MET A 3 15.45 -15.44 3.84
N SER A 4 16.48 -15.83 3.07
CA SER A 4 17.84 -15.99 3.61
C SER A 4 18.56 -14.66 3.82
N ALA A 5 18.20 -13.62 3.04
CA ALA A 5 18.70 -12.25 3.23
C ALA A 5 17.99 -11.52 4.41
N SER A 6 16.85 -12.03 4.86
CA SER A 6 16.01 -11.42 5.90
C SER A 6 16.57 -11.54 7.32
N LYS A 7 17.56 -12.41 7.60
CA LYS A 7 17.98 -12.71 8.99
C LYS A 7 18.48 -11.48 9.76
N ASN A 8 18.99 -10.45 9.07
CA ASN A 8 19.51 -9.22 9.66
C ASN A 8 18.89 -7.96 9.02
N ALA A 9 17.74 -8.06 8.35
CA ALA A 9 17.14 -6.95 7.63
C ALA A 9 15.75 -6.62 8.18
N ASP A 10 15.45 -5.32 8.29
CA ASP A 10 14.11 -4.83 8.58
C ASP A 10 13.28 -4.83 7.31
N THR A 11 12.57 -5.93 7.09
CA THR A 11 11.85 -6.16 5.83
C THR A 11 10.42 -5.65 5.90
N ALA A 12 9.99 -4.98 4.83
CA ALA A 12 8.61 -4.70 4.52
C ALA A 12 8.33 -5.12 3.06
N MET A 13 7.07 -5.41 2.75
CA MET A 13 6.61 -5.69 1.40
C MET A 13 5.35 -4.89 1.13
N ILE A 14 5.31 -4.25 -0.03
CA ILE A 14 4.12 -3.61 -0.57
C ILE A 14 3.80 -4.30 -1.89
N TYR A 15 2.56 -4.72 -2.05
CA TYR A 15 2.03 -5.23 -3.31
C TYR A 15 0.80 -4.42 -3.69
N ILE A 16 0.74 -3.98 -4.94
CA ILE A 16 -0.40 -3.29 -5.52
C ILE A 16 -0.46 -3.63 -7.00
N SER A 17 -1.65 -3.94 -7.52
CA SER A 17 -1.85 -4.07 -8.97
C SER A 17 -1.85 -2.67 -9.60
N ASP A 18 -1.39 -2.56 -10.84
CA ASP A 18 -1.46 -1.33 -11.64
C ASP A 18 -2.90 -1.02 -12.08
N HIS A 19 -3.67 -2.06 -12.41
CA HIS A 19 -5.10 -1.98 -12.68
C HIS A 19 -5.78 -3.34 -12.44
N GLY A 20 -7.11 -3.37 -12.60
CA GLY A 20 -7.91 -4.60 -12.58
C GLY A 20 -8.18 -5.14 -13.99
N GLU A 21 -9.16 -6.03 -14.14
CA GLU A 21 -9.48 -6.73 -15.39
C GLU A 21 -10.97 -7.02 -15.50
N SER A 22 -11.61 -6.71 -16.64
CA SER A 22 -12.95 -7.18 -16.97
C SER A 22 -12.92 -8.61 -17.51
N LEU A 23 -13.84 -9.45 -17.06
CA LEU A 23 -13.91 -10.88 -17.39
C LEU A 23 -15.19 -11.25 -18.18
N GLY A 24 -15.89 -10.26 -18.73
CA GLY A 24 -17.08 -10.43 -19.55
C GLY A 24 -18.31 -9.66 -19.06
N GLU A 25 -18.19 -8.89 -17.99
CA GLU A 25 -19.26 -8.08 -17.42
C GLU A 25 -19.79 -7.08 -18.46
N GLY A 26 -21.10 -7.13 -18.74
CA GLY A 26 -21.69 -6.26 -19.77
C GLY A 26 -21.11 -6.46 -21.19
N GLY A 27 -20.47 -7.61 -21.45
CA GLY A 27 -19.78 -7.89 -22.72
C GLY A 27 -18.40 -7.25 -22.85
N LEU A 28 -17.89 -6.60 -21.80
CA LEU A 28 -16.55 -6.03 -21.76
C LEU A 28 -15.53 -7.06 -21.26
N TYR A 29 -14.38 -7.13 -21.93
CA TYR A 29 -13.27 -8.01 -21.58
C TYR A 29 -11.97 -7.21 -21.48
N LEU A 30 -10.98 -7.78 -20.79
CA LEU A 30 -9.65 -7.21 -20.61
C LEU A 30 -9.69 -5.88 -19.83
N HIS A 31 -8.70 -5.03 -20.07
CA HIS A 31 -8.53 -3.72 -19.46
C HIS A 31 -8.35 -2.63 -20.53
N GLY A 32 -8.29 -1.37 -20.07
CA GLY A 32 -7.99 -0.22 -20.93
C GLY A 32 -9.21 0.61 -21.33
N ALA A 33 -10.36 0.40 -20.67
CA ALA A 33 -11.48 1.32 -20.80
C ALA A 33 -11.04 2.74 -20.36
N PRO A 34 -11.48 3.81 -21.04
CA PRO A 34 -11.21 5.16 -20.59
C PRO A 34 -11.66 5.34 -19.13
N LYS A 35 -10.80 5.91 -18.27
CA LYS A 35 -11.01 5.96 -16.80
C LYS A 35 -12.42 6.43 -16.37
N PHE A 36 -13.02 7.37 -17.09
CA PHE A 36 -14.35 7.91 -16.80
C PHE A 36 -15.52 6.98 -17.17
N LEU A 37 -15.26 5.91 -17.92
CA LEU A 37 -16.21 4.85 -18.29
C LEU A 37 -15.78 3.47 -17.77
N ALA A 38 -14.58 3.35 -17.19
CA ALA A 38 -14.05 2.09 -16.73
C ALA A 38 -14.88 1.57 -15.54
N PRO A 39 -15.27 0.28 -15.54
CA PRO A 39 -16.05 -0.28 -14.46
C PRO A 39 -15.15 -0.57 -13.24
N GLU A 40 -15.75 -0.96 -12.11
CA GLU A 40 -15.04 -1.24 -10.87
C GLU A 40 -14.00 -2.35 -11.06
N GLU A 41 -14.30 -3.35 -11.90
CA GLU A 41 -13.42 -4.47 -12.21
C GLU A 41 -12.07 -4.04 -12.79
N GLN A 42 -12.01 -2.91 -13.52
CA GLN A 42 -10.75 -2.39 -14.07
C GLN A 42 -10.03 -1.40 -13.15
N THR A 43 -10.70 -0.88 -12.10
CA THR A 43 -10.19 0.23 -11.28
C THR A 43 -9.94 -0.13 -9.82
N LYS A 44 -10.65 -1.13 -9.29
CA LYS A 44 -10.46 -1.63 -7.93
C LYS A 44 -9.42 -2.75 -7.93
N VAL A 45 -8.33 -2.52 -7.21
CA VAL A 45 -7.17 -3.41 -7.20
C VAL A 45 -6.82 -3.86 -5.78
N PRO A 46 -6.16 -5.02 -5.62
CA PRO A 46 -5.57 -5.39 -4.34
C PRO A 46 -4.43 -4.43 -3.98
N PHE A 47 -4.40 -4.00 -2.72
CA PHE A 47 -3.30 -3.24 -2.12
C PHE A 47 -2.97 -3.88 -0.77
N LEU A 48 -1.79 -4.49 -0.66
CA LEU A 48 -1.31 -5.21 0.51
C LEU A 48 -0.04 -4.58 1.06
N ILE A 49 0.01 -4.44 2.38
CA ILE A 49 1.20 -4.04 3.12
C ILE A 49 1.50 -5.15 4.14
N TRP A 50 2.71 -5.67 4.09
CA TRP A 50 3.23 -6.63 5.07
C TRP A 50 4.49 -6.06 5.72
N LEU A 51 4.54 -6.09 7.05
CA LEU A 51 5.66 -5.58 7.83
C LEU A 51 6.28 -6.71 8.65
N GLY A 52 7.57 -6.94 8.50
CA GLY A 52 8.32 -7.87 9.35
C GLY A 52 8.35 -7.40 10.81
N ARG A 53 8.53 -8.33 11.74
CA ARG A 53 8.53 -8.02 13.18
C ARG A 53 9.61 -7.00 13.56
N SER A 54 10.85 -7.20 13.11
CA SER A 54 11.96 -6.28 13.43
C SER A 54 11.74 -4.88 12.87
N TYR A 55 11.11 -4.79 11.68
CA TYR A 55 10.70 -3.53 11.09
C TYR A 55 9.71 -2.78 11.99
N GLN A 56 8.67 -3.47 12.48
CA GLN A 56 7.66 -2.88 13.36
C GLN A 56 8.29 -2.39 14.68
N GLU A 57 9.18 -3.20 15.27
CA GLU A 57 9.88 -2.88 16.52
C GLU A 57 10.83 -1.68 16.36
N ARG A 58 11.57 -1.60 15.24
CA ARG A 58 12.58 -0.55 15.02
C ARG A 58 11.98 0.78 14.57
N LEU A 59 11.02 0.75 13.63
CA LEU A 59 10.41 1.96 13.06
C LEU A 59 9.10 2.35 13.74
N GLY A 60 8.67 1.60 14.77
CA GLY A 60 7.51 1.94 15.58
C GLY A 60 6.17 1.86 14.84
N VAL A 61 6.06 1.11 13.75
CA VAL A 61 4.81 1.02 12.99
C VAL A 61 3.92 -0.09 13.55
N SER A 62 2.74 0.27 14.05
CA SER A 62 1.77 -0.68 14.60
C SER A 62 0.97 -1.39 13.51
N HIS A 63 1.14 -2.71 13.40
CA HIS A 63 0.34 -3.56 12.52
C HIS A 63 -1.15 -3.51 12.87
N ASP A 64 -1.51 -3.54 14.16
CA ASP A 64 -2.90 -3.55 14.59
C ASP A 64 -3.59 -2.21 14.31
N CYS A 65 -2.85 -1.11 14.36
CA CYS A 65 -3.33 0.17 13.86
C CYS A 65 -3.58 0.09 12.35
N LEU A 66 -2.60 -0.33 11.53
CA LEU A 66 -2.76 -0.39 10.07
C LEU A 66 -4.00 -1.22 9.66
N ARG A 67 -4.25 -2.32 10.37
CA ARG A 67 -5.40 -3.19 10.13
C ARG A 67 -6.75 -2.46 10.30
N GLN A 68 -6.86 -1.48 11.19
CA GLN A 68 -8.09 -0.69 11.38
C GLN A 68 -8.38 0.27 10.21
N TYR A 69 -7.39 0.53 9.36
CA TYR A 69 -7.51 1.40 8.19
C TYR A 69 -7.58 0.60 6.88
N ALA A 70 -7.44 -0.72 6.92
CA ALA A 70 -7.34 -1.58 5.73
C ALA A 70 -8.58 -1.54 4.83
N ASP A 71 -9.77 -1.31 5.41
CA ASP A 71 -11.04 -1.22 4.66
C ASP A 71 -11.38 0.21 4.22
N ARG A 72 -10.51 1.20 4.50
CA ARG A 72 -10.75 2.59 4.09
C ARG A 72 -10.40 2.79 2.61
N PRO A 73 -11.03 3.78 1.93
CA PRO A 73 -10.65 4.12 0.56
C PRO A 73 -9.16 4.44 0.44
N ALA A 74 -8.51 3.84 -0.55
CA ALA A 74 -7.12 4.08 -0.91
C ALA A 74 -6.97 4.12 -2.43
N SER A 75 -5.95 4.83 -2.92
CA SER A 75 -5.60 4.92 -4.35
C SER A 75 -4.08 4.83 -4.54
N HIS A 76 -3.63 4.74 -5.79
CA HIS A 76 -2.20 4.83 -6.12
C HIS A 76 -1.56 6.15 -5.68
N ASP A 77 -2.33 7.23 -5.50
CA ASP A 77 -1.80 8.53 -5.04
C ASP A 77 -1.16 8.40 -3.64
N MET A 78 -1.63 7.43 -2.84
CA MET A 78 -1.12 7.17 -1.50
C MET A 78 0.17 6.35 -1.49
N LEU A 79 0.53 5.68 -2.60
CA LEU A 79 1.69 4.77 -2.65
C LEU A 79 2.99 5.53 -2.39
N PHE A 80 3.19 6.65 -3.08
CA PHE A 80 4.42 7.44 -2.98
C PHE A 80 4.67 7.91 -1.55
N HIS A 81 3.66 8.53 -0.94
CA HIS A 81 3.76 9.07 0.42
C HIS A 81 3.87 7.95 1.48
N SER A 82 3.20 6.83 1.28
CA SER A 82 3.31 5.67 2.17
C SER A 82 4.71 5.05 2.13
N VAL A 83 5.34 4.94 0.95
CA VAL A 83 6.74 4.47 0.84
C VAL A 83 7.69 5.41 1.57
N LEU A 84 7.57 6.72 1.37
CA LEU A 84 8.39 7.71 2.10
C LEU A 84 8.22 7.60 3.62
N GLY A 85 6.97 7.52 4.08
CA GLY A 85 6.64 7.39 5.50
C GLY A 85 7.14 6.09 6.12
N LEU A 86 7.00 4.96 5.42
CA LEU A 86 7.51 3.66 5.85
C LEU A 86 9.05 3.63 5.88
N LEU A 87 9.73 4.36 4.99
CA LEU A 87 11.18 4.53 5.06
C LEU A 87 11.64 5.51 6.15
N GLY A 88 10.72 6.18 6.85
CA GLY A 88 11.04 7.17 7.88
C GLY A 88 11.70 8.43 7.33
N LEU A 89 11.43 8.79 6.07
CA LEU A 89 12.05 9.95 5.42
C LEU A 89 11.32 11.24 5.77
N GLU A 90 12.09 12.26 6.18
CA GLU A 90 11.59 13.62 6.36
C GLU A 90 11.86 14.44 5.11
N THR A 91 10.79 14.88 4.44
CA THR A 91 10.89 15.68 3.21
C THR A 91 9.62 16.51 2.99
N LEU A 92 9.76 17.67 2.35
CA LEU A 92 8.65 18.52 1.94
C LEU A 92 7.73 17.86 0.88
N ALA A 93 8.22 16.81 0.21
CA ALA A 93 7.42 16.03 -0.74
C ALA A 93 6.43 15.07 -0.07
N LEU A 94 6.53 14.85 1.24
CA LEU A 94 5.62 13.99 2.00
C LEU A 94 4.37 14.76 2.41
N LEU A 95 3.21 14.32 1.95
CA LEU A 95 1.90 14.76 2.41
C LEU A 95 1.36 13.71 3.41
N PRO A 96 1.28 14.02 4.73
CA PRO A 96 0.88 13.07 5.76
C PRO A 96 -0.51 12.45 5.52
N GLU A 97 -1.43 13.20 4.94
CA GLU A 97 -2.79 12.75 4.60
C GLU A 97 -2.84 11.67 3.52
N LEU A 98 -1.78 11.53 2.72
CA LEU A 98 -1.64 10.48 1.70
C LEU A 98 -0.73 9.33 2.17
N ASN A 99 -0.16 9.40 3.38
CA ASN A 99 0.61 8.33 3.98
C ASN A 99 -0.30 7.40 4.80
N LEU A 100 -0.52 6.18 4.29
CA LEU A 100 -1.36 5.16 4.94
C LEU A 100 -0.88 4.77 6.34
N ALA A 101 0.41 4.97 6.64
CA ALA A 101 1.00 4.67 7.95
C ALA A 101 1.03 5.86 8.90
N SER A 102 0.59 7.07 8.48
CA SER A 102 0.83 8.31 9.23
C SER A 102 0.29 8.28 10.66
N ASN A 103 -0.86 7.64 10.89
CA ASN A 103 -1.49 7.54 12.21
C ASN A 103 -1.08 6.28 12.99
N CYS A 104 -0.23 5.44 12.41
CA CYS A 104 0.15 4.15 12.95
C CYS A 104 1.63 4.07 13.38
N VAL A 105 2.36 5.17 13.26
CA VAL A 105 3.69 5.31 13.86
C VAL A 105 3.52 5.64 15.34
N VAL A 106 3.82 4.67 16.19
CA VAL A 106 3.92 4.83 17.63
C VAL A 106 5.27 5.48 17.91
N LYS A 107 5.27 6.78 18.25
CA LYS A 107 6.47 7.41 18.80
C LYS A 107 6.76 6.77 20.15
N GLY A 108 7.95 6.16 20.27
CA GLY A 108 8.54 5.81 21.56
C GLY A 108 8.88 7.07 22.36
#